data_AF-A0A0H4XMV5-F1
#
_entry.id   AF-A0A0H4XMV5-F1
#
_cell.length_a   1.000
_cell.length_b   1.000
_cell.length_c   1.000
_cell.angle_alpha   90.00
_cell.angle_beta   90.00
_cell.angle_gamma   90.00
#
_symmetry.space_group_name_H-M   'P 1'
#
loop_
_entity.id
_entity.type
_entity.pdbx_description
1 polymer ?
#
loop_
_entity_poly.entity_id
_entity_poly.type
_entity_poly.pdbx_seq_one_letter_code
_entity_poly.pdbx_strand_id
1 'polypeptide(L)'
;MFKQMAVLTVTCSALLVGCGSDAQTEQEEIVSNLIEAGFPANDIQIADDAVLVGGDGLVSLAASREMILVPEGGLEQYRSFNIVGPSVTKICVNPTVWFDGYPLMSQGLDLAIANYNALGLRITFARGPTTGCTANIIAKTNTLPGGQSIAAFPSNGLPGWIVDINIGVNAYPLNVSEQIITHELGHALGLRHSDYYNTSISCGRPYPDPEPDPENVGAVHIPGTPTAATPGGSVMNSCPSLEDSGNFTSGDTAALTYLYGW
;
A
#
# COMPACT_ATOMS: atom_id res chain seq x y z
N MET A 1 -53.11 -11.77 56.31
CA MET A 1 -51.78 -11.60 56.93
C MET A 1 -50.79 -11.24 55.82
N PHE A 2 -49.78 -10.43 56.16
CA PHE A 2 -49.24 -9.33 55.36
C PHE A 2 -48.45 -9.69 54.08
N LYS A 3 -48.43 -8.69 53.18
CA LYS A 3 -47.95 -8.61 51.80
C LYS A 3 -46.42 -8.83 51.66
N GLN A 4 -46.01 -9.47 50.56
CA GLN A 4 -44.63 -9.49 50.09
C GLN A 4 -44.22 -8.09 49.59
N MET A 5 -43.11 -7.56 50.10
CA MET A 5 -42.43 -6.38 49.58
C MET A 5 -41.38 -6.82 48.57
N ALA A 6 -41.59 -6.51 47.29
CA ALA A 6 -40.54 -6.54 46.28
C ALA A 6 -39.77 -5.22 46.36
N VAL A 7 -38.48 -5.30 46.71
CA VAL A 7 -37.55 -4.17 46.64
C VAL A 7 -37.05 -4.09 45.20
N LEU A 8 -37.45 -3.04 44.48
CA LEU A 8 -36.95 -2.74 43.14
C LEU A 8 -35.65 -1.96 43.29
N THR A 9 -34.50 -2.64 43.23
CA THR A 9 -33.19 -2.00 43.10
C THR A 9 -33.04 -1.48 41.67
N VAL A 10 -33.21 -0.17 41.48
CA VAL A 10 -32.82 0.53 40.26
C VAL A 10 -31.30 0.70 40.30
N THR A 11 -30.58 -0.22 39.70
CA THR A 11 -29.16 -0.02 39.38
C THR A 11 -29.07 0.84 38.13
N CYS A 12 -28.60 2.08 38.30
CA CYS A 12 -28.20 2.96 37.20
C CYS A 12 -27.19 2.24 36.30
N SER A 13 -27.61 1.91 35.09
CA SER A 13 -26.68 1.57 34.00
C SER A 13 -25.92 2.84 33.63
N ALA A 14 -24.70 2.98 34.13
CA ALA A 14 -23.76 3.93 33.59
C ALA A 14 -23.42 3.47 32.16
N LEU A 15 -24.00 4.16 31.17
CA LEU A 15 -23.56 4.05 29.78
C LEU A 15 -22.15 4.63 29.71
N LEU A 16 -21.16 3.75 29.71
CA LEU A 16 -19.81 4.05 29.26
C LEU A 16 -19.91 4.30 27.75
N VAL A 17 -20.04 5.57 27.36
CA VAL A 17 -19.86 5.99 25.97
C VAL A 17 -18.38 5.83 25.65
N GLY A 18 -18.03 4.69 25.06
CA GLY A 18 -16.71 4.45 24.49
C GLY A 18 -16.60 5.14 23.13
N CYS A 19 -15.62 6.03 22.97
CA CYS A 19 -15.12 6.46 21.68
C CYS A 19 -14.46 5.26 21.00
N GLY A 20 -15.23 4.48 20.25
CA GLY A 20 -14.72 3.32 19.50
C GLY A 20 -15.64 2.85 18.38
N SER A 21 -16.90 3.33 18.30
CA SER A 21 -17.84 2.91 17.26
C SER A 21 -17.43 3.37 15.86
N ASP A 22 -16.94 4.60 15.73
CA ASP A 22 -16.85 5.23 14.40
C ASP A 22 -15.67 4.68 13.58
N ALA A 23 -14.48 4.54 14.21
CA ALA A 23 -13.32 3.93 13.57
C ALA A 23 -13.55 2.45 13.25
N GLN A 24 -14.18 1.71 14.18
CA GLN A 24 -14.53 0.31 13.95
C GLN A 24 -15.54 0.17 12.80
N THR A 25 -16.53 1.06 12.70
CA THR A 25 -17.51 1.05 11.60
C THR A 25 -16.84 1.36 10.25
N GLU A 26 -15.88 2.28 10.22
CA GLU A 26 -15.11 2.59 9.00
C GLU A 26 -14.27 1.38 8.54
N GLN A 27 -13.58 0.70 9.46
CA GLN A 27 -12.80 -0.49 9.13
C GLN A 27 -13.66 -1.63 8.61
N GLU A 28 -14.81 -1.87 9.25
CA GLU A 28 -15.78 -2.87 8.80
C GLU A 28 -16.25 -2.58 7.37
N GLU A 29 -16.48 -1.31 7.04
CA GLU A 29 -16.83 -0.90 5.67
C GLU A 29 -15.66 -1.12 4.69
N ILE A 30 -14.43 -0.75 5.07
CA ILE A 30 -13.25 -0.97 4.22
C ILE A 30 -13.06 -2.47 3.93
N VAL A 31 -13.15 -3.32 4.96
CA VAL A 31 -13.02 -4.78 4.80
C VAL A 31 -14.12 -5.31 3.89
N SER A 32 -15.38 -4.89 4.09
CA SER A 32 -16.50 -5.29 3.24
C SER A 32 -16.28 -4.89 1.78
N ASN A 33 -15.84 -3.66 1.54
CA ASN A 33 -15.56 -3.16 0.20
C ASN A 33 -14.41 -3.94 -0.46
N LEU A 34 -13.36 -4.28 0.28
CA LEU A 34 -12.24 -5.07 -0.26
C LEU A 34 -12.68 -6.48 -0.65
N ILE A 35 -13.49 -7.15 0.18
CA ILE A 35 -14.04 -8.47 -0.14
C ILE A 35 -14.92 -8.39 -1.40
N GLU A 36 -15.78 -7.37 -1.50
CA GLU A 36 -16.62 -7.15 -2.68
C GLU A 36 -15.81 -6.81 -3.94
N ALA A 37 -14.70 -6.08 -3.79
CA ALA A 37 -13.76 -5.79 -4.86
C ALA A 37 -12.89 -7.01 -5.27
N GLY A 38 -13.03 -8.15 -4.57
CA GLY A 38 -12.38 -9.41 -4.92
C GLY A 38 -11.14 -9.76 -4.10
N PHE A 39 -10.75 -8.93 -3.13
CA PHE A 39 -9.59 -9.24 -2.31
C PHE A 39 -9.87 -10.43 -1.38
N PRO A 40 -8.97 -11.42 -1.27
CA PRO A 40 -9.12 -12.52 -0.35
C PRO A 40 -9.18 -12.04 1.10
N ALA A 41 -10.08 -12.60 1.91
CA ALA A 41 -10.23 -12.18 3.30
C ALA A 41 -8.96 -12.39 4.15
N ASN A 42 -8.12 -13.36 3.80
CA ASN A 42 -6.81 -13.64 4.42
C ASN A 42 -5.70 -12.67 4.00
N ASP A 43 -5.92 -11.92 2.92
CA ASP A 43 -5.02 -10.85 2.46
C ASP A 43 -5.30 -9.52 3.19
N ILE A 44 -6.48 -9.39 3.81
CA ILE A 44 -6.91 -8.18 4.52
C ILE A 44 -6.49 -8.24 6.00
N GLN A 45 -5.69 -7.26 6.43
CA GLN A 45 -5.20 -7.16 7.79
C GLN A 45 -5.70 -5.88 8.47
N ILE A 46 -6.08 -5.97 9.74
CA ILE A 46 -6.41 -4.81 10.57
C ILE A 46 -5.26 -4.59 11.55
N ALA A 47 -4.62 -3.42 11.50
CA ALA A 47 -3.50 -3.05 12.35
C ALA A 47 -3.63 -1.61 12.82
N ASP A 48 -3.68 -1.39 14.15
CA ASP A 48 -3.69 -0.05 14.78
C ASP A 48 -4.63 0.96 14.10
N ASP A 49 -5.90 0.59 13.97
CA ASP A 49 -6.97 1.37 13.32
C ASP A 49 -6.86 1.52 11.78
N ALA A 50 -5.87 0.88 11.14
CA ALA A 50 -5.70 0.84 9.69
C ALA A 50 -6.12 -0.51 9.10
N VAL A 51 -6.50 -0.50 7.81
CA VAL A 51 -6.73 -1.71 7.01
C VAL A 51 -5.64 -1.80 5.95
N LEU A 52 -4.92 -2.92 5.94
CA LEU A 52 -3.86 -3.24 5.00
C LEU A 52 -4.30 -4.39 4.10
N VAL A 53 -3.74 -4.44 2.89
CA VAL A 53 -3.90 -5.53 1.94
C VAL A 53 -2.56 -5.81 1.27
N GLY A 54 -2.22 -7.08 1.00
CA GLY A 54 -0.87 -7.48 0.58
C GLY A 54 0.19 -7.40 1.69
N GLY A 55 -0.21 -7.04 2.92
CA GLY A 55 0.71 -6.77 4.04
C GLY A 55 1.32 -5.36 4.06
N ASP A 56 1.34 -4.63 2.95
CA ASP A 56 1.92 -3.28 2.85
C ASP A 56 1.03 -2.23 2.18
N GLY A 57 -0.06 -2.64 1.53
CA GLY A 57 -1.01 -1.73 0.90
C GLY A 57 -2.03 -1.16 1.88
N LEU A 58 -1.83 0.06 2.35
CA LEU A 58 -2.80 0.79 3.20
C LEU A 58 -4.02 1.24 2.39
N VAL A 59 -5.22 0.87 2.85
CA VAL A 59 -6.48 1.20 2.17
C VAL A 59 -7.28 2.20 3.00
N SER A 60 -7.57 3.37 2.42
CA SER A 60 -8.49 4.34 3.01
C SER A 60 -9.94 4.01 2.66
N LEU A 61 -10.92 4.54 3.42
CA LEU A 61 -12.34 4.40 3.10
C LEU A 61 -12.69 4.93 1.71
N ALA A 62 -12.08 6.05 1.29
CA ALA A 62 -12.28 6.57 -0.07
C ALA A 62 -11.73 5.61 -1.12
N ALA A 63 -10.54 5.04 -0.88
CA ALA A 63 -9.94 4.09 -1.79
C ALA A 63 -10.80 2.82 -1.92
N SER A 64 -11.28 2.26 -0.81
CA SER A 64 -12.08 1.03 -0.83
C SER A 64 -13.42 1.21 -1.55
N ARG A 65 -14.08 2.35 -1.37
CA ARG A 65 -15.33 2.69 -2.09
C ARG A 65 -15.13 2.86 -3.60
N GLU A 66 -13.94 3.25 -4.05
CA GLU A 66 -13.61 3.32 -5.48
C GLU A 66 -13.31 1.92 -6.07
N MET A 67 -12.71 1.04 -5.27
CA MET A 67 -12.34 -0.32 -5.69
C MET A 67 -13.54 -1.22 -6.01
N ILE A 68 -14.69 -1.02 -5.35
CA ILE A 68 -15.93 -1.80 -5.60
C ILE A 68 -16.68 -1.44 -6.89
N LEU A 69 -16.28 -0.37 -7.60
CA LEU A 69 -17.07 0.17 -8.72
C LEU A 69 -16.78 -0.49 -10.08
N VAL A 70 -15.96 -1.55 -10.15
CA VAL A 70 -15.42 -2.05 -11.43
C VAL A 70 -15.68 -3.55 -11.65
N PRO A 71 -16.11 -4.00 -12.86
CA PRO A 71 -16.34 -5.41 -13.17
C PRO A 71 -15.06 -6.24 -13.32
N GLU A 72 -15.16 -7.55 -13.03
CA GLU A 72 -14.09 -8.57 -13.02
C GLU A 72 -13.30 -8.73 -14.35
N GLY A 73 -11.99 -8.99 -14.23
CA GLY A 73 -11.23 -9.84 -15.17
C GLY A 73 -9.77 -9.46 -15.49
N GLY A 74 -8.82 -10.37 -15.21
CA GLY A 74 -7.57 -10.61 -15.98
C GLY A 74 -6.23 -10.60 -15.20
N LEU A 75 -5.38 -11.63 -15.40
CA LEU A 75 -4.11 -11.91 -14.68
C LEU A 75 -2.86 -11.08 -15.11
N GLU A 76 -2.26 -10.30 -14.19
CA GLU A 76 -0.87 -9.82 -13.85
C GLU A 76 -0.11 -8.52 -14.27
N GLN A 77 0.85 -8.10 -13.44
CA GLN A 77 1.19 -6.70 -13.10
C GLN A 77 -0.05 -5.92 -12.71
N TYR A 78 -0.40 -6.04 -11.44
CA TYR A 78 -1.67 -5.57 -10.96
C TYR A 78 -1.60 -4.11 -10.58
N ARG A 79 -2.65 -3.40 -10.94
CA ARG A 79 -3.00 -2.16 -10.27
C ARG A 79 -4.20 -2.38 -9.37
N SER A 80 -4.35 -1.56 -8.33
CA SER A 80 -5.68 -1.31 -7.82
C SER A 80 -6.49 -0.59 -8.91
N PHE A 81 -7.81 -0.63 -8.82
CA PHE A 81 -8.66 0.16 -9.72
C PHE A 81 -8.41 1.66 -9.57
N ASN A 82 -7.76 2.07 -8.48
CA ASN A 82 -7.44 3.45 -8.19
C ASN A 82 -6.05 3.76 -8.77
N ILE A 83 -6.04 4.57 -9.82
CA ILE A 83 -4.80 5.08 -10.44
C ILE A 83 -4.73 6.60 -10.30
N VAL A 84 -3.51 7.12 -10.41
CA VAL A 84 -3.28 8.57 -10.37
C VAL A 84 -3.83 9.23 -11.63
N GLY A 85 -4.72 10.19 -11.43
CA GLY A 85 -5.45 10.86 -12.49
C GLY A 85 -4.58 11.71 -13.42
N PRO A 86 -5.12 12.11 -14.58
CA PRO A 86 -4.39 12.88 -15.59
C PRO A 86 -4.00 14.30 -15.13
N SER A 87 -4.67 14.84 -14.10
CA SER A 87 -4.39 16.16 -13.54
C SER A 87 -3.12 16.23 -12.69
N VAL A 88 -2.59 15.09 -12.25
CA VAL A 88 -1.36 15.01 -11.45
C VAL A 88 -0.16 14.88 -12.39
N THR A 89 0.74 15.85 -12.36
CA THR A 89 1.94 15.87 -13.22
C THR A 89 3.25 15.99 -12.42
N LYS A 90 3.17 16.54 -11.21
CA LYS A 90 4.30 16.62 -10.27
C LYS A 90 3.87 16.19 -8.87
N ILE A 91 4.43 15.09 -8.39
CA ILE A 91 4.24 14.58 -7.04
C ILE A 91 5.44 15.02 -6.19
N CYS A 92 5.18 15.70 -5.09
CA CYS A 92 6.21 16.03 -4.12
C CYS A 92 6.21 15.03 -2.98
N VAL A 93 7.32 14.31 -2.79
CA VAL A 93 7.51 13.38 -1.68
C VAL A 93 8.19 14.14 -0.55
N ASN A 94 7.45 14.42 0.51
CA ASN A 94 7.86 15.26 1.62
C ASN A 94 8.33 14.36 2.77
N PRO A 95 9.65 14.09 2.91
CA PRO A 95 10.16 13.35 4.06
C PRO A 95 9.98 14.15 5.35
N THR A 96 9.65 13.46 6.42
CA THR A 96 9.70 14.01 7.77
C THR A 96 11.15 14.13 8.25
N VAL A 97 11.39 14.99 9.26
CA VAL A 97 12.72 15.11 9.89
C VAL A 97 13.23 13.77 10.42
N TRP A 98 12.33 12.92 10.94
CA TRP A 98 12.69 11.58 11.41
C TRP A 98 13.14 10.68 10.27
N PHE A 99 12.41 10.70 9.15
CA PHE A 99 12.80 9.95 7.94
C PHE A 99 14.20 10.37 7.45
N ASP A 100 14.45 11.67 7.37
CA ASP A 100 15.76 12.21 6.96
C ASP A 100 16.88 11.91 7.97
N GLY A 101 16.54 11.58 9.22
CA GLY A 101 17.49 11.13 10.23
C GLY A 101 18.10 9.75 9.94
N TYR A 102 17.51 8.95 9.06
CA TYR A 102 17.99 7.63 8.67
C TYR A 102 18.73 7.72 7.31
N PRO A 103 20.07 7.74 7.29
CA PRO A 103 20.82 8.14 6.10
C PRO A 103 20.66 7.21 4.89
N LEU A 104 20.47 5.91 5.09
CA LEU A 104 20.27 4.96 3.97
C LEU A 104 18.85 5.04 3.42
N MET A 105 17.85 5.28 4.28
CA MET A 105 16.48 5.56 3.83
C MET A 105 16.39 6.90 3.11
N SER A 106 17.04 7.94 3.65
CA SER A 106 17.05 9.26 3.04
C SER A 106 17.70 9.24 1.65
N GLN A 107 18.87 8.60 1.50
CA GLN A 107 19.52 8.42 0.19
C GLN A 107 18.72 7.49 -0.73
N GLY A 108 18.14 6.41 -0.20
CA GLY A 108 17.28 5.50 -0.97
C GLY A 108 16.07 6.21 -1.58
N LEU A 109 15.49 7.20 -0.87
CA LEU A 109 14.42 8.03 -1.42
C LEU A 109 14.90 8.92 -2.58
N ASP A 110 16.11 9.47 -2.52
CA ASP A 110 16.67 10.24 -3.64
C ASP A 110 16.83 9.37 -4.89
N LEU A 111 17.32 8.14 -4.70
CA LEU A 111 17.51 7.18 -5.79
C LEU A 111 16.18 6.69 -6.35
N ALA A 112 15.20 6.35 -5.50
CA ALA A 112 13.86 5.98 -5.94
C ALA A 112 13.20 7.10 -6.77
N ILE A 113 13.29 8.35 -6.33
CA ILE A 113 12.80 9.52 -7.10
C ILE A 113 13.52 9.63 -8.45
N ALA A 114 14.84 9.42 -8.47
CA ALA A 114 15.60 9.43 -9.72
C ALA A 114 15.17 8.31 -10.67
N ASN A 115 14.91 7.10 -10.16
CA ASN A 115 14.42 5.96 -10.94
C ASN A 115 13.09 6.26 -11.63
N TYR A 116 12.10 6.78 -10.89
CA TYR A 116 10.82 7.16 -11.49
C TYR A 116 10.98 8.26 -12.55
N ASN A 117 11.78 9.28 -12.28
CA ASN A 117 11.99 10.39 -13.21
C ASN A 117 12.76 9.97 -14.48
N ALA A 118 13.62 8.96 -14.40
CA ALA A 118 14.37 8.44 -15.54
C ALA A 118 13.46 7.81 -16.61
N LEU A 119 12.26 7.36 -16.23
CA LEU A 119 11.28 6.77 -17.15
C LEU A 119 10.60 7.80 -18.09
N GLY A 120 10.70 9.10 -17.78
CA GLY A 120 10.12 10.15 -18.63
C GLY A 120 8.58 10.13 -18.73
N LEU A 121 7.91 9.66 -17.67
CA LEU A 121 6.45 9.56 -17.59
C LEU A 121 5.78 10.96 -17.55
N ARG A 122 4.45 10.99 -17.70
CA ARG A 122 3.62 12.18 -17.45
C ARG A 122 3.76 12.69 -16.01
N ILE A 123 3.97 11.76 -15.06
CA ILE A 123 4.16 12.06 -13.64
C ILE A 123 5.65 12.17 -13.36
N THR A 124 6.04 13.27 -12.71
CA THR A 124 7.40 13.48 -12.19
C THR A 124 7.38 13.54 -10.67
N PHE A 125 8.45 13.07 -10.04
CA PHE A 125 8.65 13.13 -8.61
C PHE A 125 9.64 14.23 -8.25
N ALA A 126 9.41 14.91 -7.14
CA ALA A 126 10.36 15.84 -6.56
C ALA A 126 10.47 15.60 -5.06
N ARG A 127 11.69 15.64 -4.53
CA ARG A 127 11.88 15.64 -3.09
C ARG A 127 11.41 16.96 -2.51
N GLY A 128 10.55 16.87 -1.51
CA GLY A 128 10.03 17.98 -0.74
C GLY A 128 10.91 18.31 0.48
N PRO A 129 10.62 19.42 1.17
CA PRO A 129 9.59 20.40 0.81
C PRO A 129 9.99 21.21 -0.43
N THR A 130 9.07 21.33 -1.40
CA THR A 130 9.26 22.11 -2.63
C THR A 130 7.91 22.65 -3.12
N THR A 131 7.92 23.52 -4.14
CA THR A 131 6.71 24.17 -4.68
C THR A 131 6.34 23.64 -6.07
N GLY A 132 5.14 24.02 -6.54
CA GLY A 132 4.64 23.64 -7.88
C GLY A 132 4.13 22.19 -7.98
N CYS A 133 3.91 21.54 -6.84
CA CYS A 133 3.40 20.17 -6.75
C CYS A 133 1.90 20.16 -7.07
N THR A 134 1.46 19.22 -7.92
CA THR A 134 0.04 18.96 -8.16
C THR A 134 -0.52 17.94 -7.17
N ALA A 135 0.36 17.15 -6.52
CA ALA A 135 0.01 16.23 -5.45
C ALA A 135 1.19 16.08 -4.48
N ASN A 136 0.94 15.51 -3.30
CA ASN A 136 1.93 15.30 -2.26
C ASN A 136 1.83 13.87 -1.71
N ILE A 137 2.98 13.33 -1.34
CA ILE A 137 3.13 12.11 -0.55
C ILE A 137 3.95 12.49 0.69
N ILE A 138 3.58 11.99 1.86
CA ILE A 138 4.40 12.11 3.07
C ILE A 138 5.29 10.88 3.16
N ALA A 139 6.61 11.06 3.30
CA ALA A 139 7.52 9.97 3.64
C ALA A 139 7.85 10.03 5.14
N LYS A 140 7.39 9.04 5.91
CA LYS A 140 7.65 8.97 7.36
C LYS A 140 8.18 7.58 7.75
N THR A 141 8.42 7.42 9.04
CA THR A 141 8.98 6.18 9.62
C THR A 141 8.01 5.50 10.57
N ASN A 142 8.05 4.17 10.59
CA ASN A 142 7.34 3.34 11.58
C ASN A 142 8.25 2.27 12.20
N THR A 143 7.68 1.58 13.18
CA THR A 143 8.26 0.40 13.85
C THR A 143 7.26 -0.76 13.85
N LEU A 144 6.49 -0.92 12.78
CA LEU A 144 5.47 -1.96 12.68
C LEU A 144 6.10 -3.35 12.87
N PRO A 145 5.40 -4.28 13.55
CA PRO A 145 5.87 -5.65 13.69
C PRO A 145 6.17 -6.30 12.35
N GLY A 146 7.16 -7.21 12.32
CA GLY A 146 7.58 -7.89 11.09
C GLY A 146 8.47 -7.06 10.18
N GLY A 147 8.79 -5.80 10.53
CA GLY A 147 9.65 -4.95 9.71
C GLY A 147 8.97 -4.35 8.48
N GLN A 148 7.63 -4.36 8.47
CA GLN A 148 6.80 -3.94 7.33
C GLN A 148 6.93 -2.44 7.07
N SER A 149 7.20 -2.10 5.82
CA SER A 149 6.92 -0.77 5.27
C SER A 149 5.55 -0.82 4.62
N ILE A 150 4.84 0.29 4.62
CA ILE A 150 3.47 0.36 4.09
C ILE A 150 3.28 1.64 3.27
N ALA A 151 2.36 1.62 2.33
CA ALA A 151 1.99 2.77 1.53
C ALA A 151 0.50 2.81 1.24
N ALA A 152 -0.08 4.01 1.25
CA ALA A 152 -1.49 4.17 0.89
C ALA A 152 -1.69 3.94 -0.60
N PHE A 153 -2.78 3.26 -0.98
CA PHE A 153 -3.22 3.25 -2.36
C PHE A 153 -3.81 4.61 -2.79
N PRO A 154 -3.84 4.91 -4.11
CA PRO A 154 -4.52 6.08 -4.65
C PRO A 154 -5.99 6.16 -4.25
N SER A 155 -6.51 7.38 -4.20
CA SER A 155 -7.95 7.65 -4.11
C SER A 155 -8.26 9.00 -4.74
N ASN A 156 -9.46 9.18 -5.28
CA ASN A 156 -9.93 10.42 -5.91
C ASN A 156 -9.00 10.93 -7.03
N GLY A 157 -8.30 10.02 -7.72
CA GLY A 157 -7.30 10.35 -8.74
C GLY A 157 -6.02 11.00 -8.20
N LEU A 158 -5.81 11.02 -6.88
CA LEU A 158 -4.56 11.45 -6.24
C LEU A 158 -3.72 10.23 -5.85
N PRO A 159 -2.37 10.36 -5.79
CA PRO A 159 -1.53 9.30 -5.27
C PRO A 159 -1.86 8.98 -3.81
N GLY A 160 -1.41 7.81 -3.37
CA GLY A 160 -1.32 7.46 -1.97
C GLY A 160 -0.71 8.60 -1.17
N TRP A 161 -1.40 9.06 -0.13
CA TRP A 161 -0.98 10.24 0.61
C TRP A 161 0.27 10.00 1.48
N ILE A 162 0.67 8.74 1.68
CA ILE A 162 1.77 8.35 2.56
C ILE A 162 2.54 7.14 2.05
N VAL A 163 3.86 7.18 2.27
CA VAL A 163 4.74 6.03 2.37
C VAL A 163 5.35 6.04 3.77
N ASP A 164 5.16 4.95 4.51
CA ASP A 164 5.57 4.80 5.89
C ASP A 164 6.57 3.65 5.98
N ILE A 165 7.85 4.00 6.12
CA ILE A 165 8.96 3.07 5.96
C ILE A 165 9.45 2.59 7.32
N ASN A 166 9.61 1.27 7.47
CA ASN A 166 10.14 0.72 8.70
C ASN A 166 11.57 1.19 8.94
N ILE A 167 11.89 1.60 10.17
CA ILE A 167 13.26 2.05 10.50
C ILE A 167 14.32 0.95 10.31
N GLY A 168 13.92 -0.33 10.31
CA GLY A 168 14.78 -1.47 10.02
C GLY A 168 15.37 -1.41 8.60
N VAL A 169 14.72 -0.70 7.68
CA VAL A 169 15.21 -0.52 6.30
C VAL A 169 16.58 0.16 6.26
N ASN A 170 16.87 1.01 7.25
CA ASN A 170 18.17 1.68 7.37
C ASN A 170 19.33 0.73 7.75
N ALA A 171 19.04 -0.53 8.09
CA ALA A 171 20.08 -1.54 8.33
C ALA A 171 20.48 -2.31 7.05
N TYR A 172 19.73 -2.17 5.96
CA TYR A 172 20.04 -2.81 4.69
C TYR A 172 21.07 -2.02 3.87
N PRO A 173 21.73 -2.66 2.88
CA PRO A 173 22.48 -1.95 1.85
C PRO A 173 21.63 -0.91 1.11
N LEU A 174 22.28 0.15 0.61
CA LEU A 174 21.59 1.29 -0.02
C LEU A 174 20.67 0.87 -1.19
N ASN A 175 21.08 -0.08 -2.02
CA ASN A 175 20.28 -0.61 -3.13
C ASN A 175 18.98 -1.28 -2.66
N VAL A 176 19.01 -1.96 -1.51
CA VAL A 176 17.83 -2.58 -0.93
C VAL A 176 16.93 -1.52 -0.28
N SER A 177 17.50 -0.51 0.39
CA SER A 177 16.71 0.63 0.88
C SER A 177 16.03 1.39 -0.25
N GLU A 178 16.72 1.64 -1.36
CA GLU A 178 16.19 2.19 -2.59
C GLU A 178 15.07 1.32 -3.17
N GLN A 179 15.27 0.00 -3.27
CA GLN A 179 14.28 -0.93 -3.78
C GLN A 179 12.97 -0.87 -2.97
N ILE A 180 13.06 -0.93 -1.65
CA ILE A 180 11.89 -0.89 -0.76
C ILE A 180 11.17 0.45 -0.92
N ILE A 181 11.88 1.58 -0.94
CA ILE A 181 11.23 2.89 -1.10
C ILE A 181 10.61 3.04 -2.50
N THR A 182 11.25 2.47 -3.53
CA THR A 182 10.70 2.41 -4.90
C THR A 182 9.40 1.60 -4.92
N HIS A 183 9.38 0.46 -4.24
CA HIS A 183 8.20 -0.41 -4.09
C HIS A 183 7.02 0.35 -3.44
N GLU A 184 7.25 1.01 -2.31
CA GLU A 184 6.20 1.74 -1.59
C GLU A 184 5.66 2.94 -2.40
N LEU A 185 6.51 3.62 -3.16
CA LEU A 185 6.05 4.65 -4.11
C LEU A 185 5.22 4.03 -5.25
N GLY A 186 5.48 2.76 -5.62
CA GLY A 186 4.69 2.00 -6.57
C GLY A 186 3.27 1.77 -6.09
N HIS A 187 3.09 1.38 -4.82
CA HIS A 187 1.78 1.30 -4.17
C HIS A 187 1.07 2.65 -4.13
N ALA A 188 1.79 3.73 -3.84
CA ALA A 188 1.23 5.08 -3.89
C ALA A 188 0.82 5.53 -5.31
N LEU A 189 1.33 4.88 -6.35
CA LEU A 189 0.86 5.02 -7.73
C LEU A 189 -0.19 3.97 -8.13
N GLY A 190 -0.61 3.10 -7.22
CA GLY A 190 -1.65 2.12 -7.47
C GLY A 190 -1.16 0.77 -7.97
N LEU A 191 0.15 0.51 -8.04
CA LEU A 191 0.65 -0.84 -8.33
C LEU A 191 0.42 -1.75 -7.13
N ARG A 192 0.05 -3.01 -7.36
CA ARG A 192 0.01 -4.08 -6.35
C ARG A 192 1.22 -4.99 -6.54
N HIS A 193 1.38 -5.97 -5.65
CA HIS A 193 2.40 -6.99 -5.83
C HIS A 193 2.23 -7.76 -7.12
N SER A 194 3.36 -8.06 -7.75
CA SER A 194 3.41 -8.90 -8.94
C SER A 194 3.16 -10.38 -8.62
N ASP A 195 3.52 -10.83 -7.41
CA ASP A 195 3.32 -12.18 -6.88
C ASP A 195 2.19 -12.29 -5.85
N TYR A 196 1.18 -11.41 -5.94
CA TYR A 196 0.02 -11.35 -5.02
C TYR A 196 -0.81 -12.67 -4.94
N TYR A 197 -0.65 -13.58 -5.91
CA TYR A 197 -1.31 -14.88 -5.93
C TYR A 197 -0.49 -15.95 -5.21
N ASN A 198 0.80 -15.69 -4.98
CA ASN A 198 1.75 -16.59 -4.33
C ASN A 198 3.04 -15.83 -3.93
N THR A 199 3.01 -15.18 -2.77
CA THR A 199 4.14 -14.42 -2.23
C THR A 199 5.38 -15.28 -1.97
N SER A 200 5.24 -16.61 -1.88
CA SER A 200 6.40 -17.50 -1.73
C SER A 200 7.35 -17.50 -2.94
N ILE A 201 6.95 -16.88 -4.05
CA ILE A 201 7.80 -16.64 -5.22
C ILE A 201 8.94 -15.69 -4.84
N SER A 202 8.67 -14.56 -4.18
CA SER A 202 9.71 -13.61 -3.75
C SER A 202 10.12 -13.78 -2.29
N CYS A 203 9.18 -14.10 -1.42
CA CYS A 203 9.39 -14.29 0.00
C CYS A 203 9.80 -15.75 0.29
N GLY A 204 11.10 -16.00 0.50
CA GLY A 204 11.57 -17.33 0.89
C GLY A 204 10.80 -17.90 2.09
N ARG A 205 10.53 -19.21 2.11
CA ARG A 205 9.85 -19.88 3.24
C ARG A 205 10.72 -19.82 4.51
N PRO A 206 10.13 -19.70 5.72
CA PRO A 206 8.70 -19.67 6.04
C PRO A 206 8.23 -18.22 6.26
N TYR A 207 7.93 -17.50 5.19
CA TYR A 207 6.95 -16.42 5.30
C TYR A 207 5.59 -17.10 5.54
N PRO A 208 4.83 -16.76 6.60
CA PRO A 208 3.43 -17.16 6.64
C PRO A 208 2.82 -16.65 5.33
N ASP A 209 2.21 -17.52 4.52
CA ASP A 209 1.57 -17.14 3.27
C ASP A 209 0.21 -16.47 3.62
N PRO A 210 0.03 -15.12 3.61
CA PRO A 210 -1.31 -14.56 3.55
C PRO A 210 -1.94 -14.69 2.16
N GLU A 211 -1.23 -15.16 1.14
CA GLU A 211 -1.62 -14.93 -0.26
C GLU A 211 -1.65 -16.20 -1.10
N PRO A 212 -2.74 -16.96 -1.04
CA PRO A 212 -3.26 -17.54 -2.26
C PRO A 212 -4.56 -16.83 -2.64
N ASP A 213 -4.50 -15.98 -3.66
CA ASP A 213 -5.65 -15.70 -4.53
C ASP A 213 -5.56 -16.56 -5.81
N PRO A 214 -5.81 -17.88 -5.73
CA PRO A 214 -5.68 -18.76 -6.90
C PRO A 214 -6.77 -18.48 -7.96
N GLU A 215 -7.81 -17.73 -7.60
CA GLU A 215 -8.94 -17.41 -8.47
C GLU A 215 -8.75 -16.07 -9.20
N ASN A 216 -7.74 -15.29 -8.82
CA ASN A 216 -7.38 -14.02 -9.45
C ASN A 216 -8.56 -13.03 -9.48
N VAL A 217 -9.22 -12.89 -8.33
CA VAL A 217 -10.40 -12.05 -8.18
C VAL A 217 -9.94 -10.62 -7.85
N GLY A 218 -10.48 -9.62 -8.55
CA GLY A 218 -10.19 -8.20 -8.26
C GLY A 218 -8.84 -7.67 -8.74
N ALA A 219 -8.05 -8.48 -9.44
CA ALA A 219 -6.73 -8.11 -9.91
C ALA A 219 -6.78 -7.86 -11.45
N VAL A 220 -6.33 -6.68 -11.90
CA VAL A 220 -6.31 -6.26 -13.32
C VAL A 220 -4.91 -6.31 -13.95
N HIS A 221 -4.72 -7.15 -14.98
CA HIS A 221 -3.49 -7.20 -15.79
C HIS A 221 -3.19 -5.85 -16.44
N ILE A 222 -1.93 -5.40 -16.36
CA ILE A 222 -1.46 -4.25 -17.13
C ILE A 222 -0.89 -4.75 -18.47
N PRO A 223 -1.46 -4.35 -19.62
CA PRO A 223 -0.98 -4.78 -20.93
C PRO A 223 0.50 -4.51 -21.18
N GLY A 224 1.19 -5.46 -21.81
CA GLY A 224 2.62 -5.37 -22.13
C GLY A 224 3.55 -5.90 -21.05
N THR A 225 2.99 -6.46 -19.97
CA THR A 225 3.75 -7.02 -18.85
C THR A 225 3.68 -8.55 -18.78
N PRO A 226 4.63 -9.23 -18.10
CA PRO A 226 4.54 -10.67 -17.84
C PRO A 226 3.29 -11.05 -17.04
N THR A 227 2.73 -12.22 -17.32
CA THR A 227 1.56 -12.81 -16.61
C THR A 227 1.96 -13.81 -15.52
N ALA A 228 3.25 -13.84 -15.14
CA ALA A 228 3.74 -14.72 -14.10
C ALA A 228 4.92 -14.04 -13.40
N ALA A 229 4.85 -13.98 -12.08
CA ALA A 229 5.94 -13.46 -11.27
C ALA A 229 7.14 -14.41 -11.25
N THR A 230 8.32 -13.83 -11.08
CA THR A 230 9.58 -14.52 -10.83
C THR A 230 10.32 -13.82 -9.70
N PRO A 231 11.18 -14.51 -8.93
CA PRO A 231 11.94 -13.87 -7.86
C PRO A 231 12.85 -12.76 -8.43
N GLY A 232 12.67 -11.52 -7.97
CA GLY A 232 13.41 -10.36 -8.49
C GLY A 232 12.98 -9.96 -9.92
N GLY A 233 11.82 -10.43 -10.39
CA GLY A 233 11.29 -10.09 -11.71
C GLY A 233 10.61 -8.72 -11.78
N SER A 234 10.36 -8.11 -10.62
CA SER A 234 9.69 -6.82 -10.48
C SER A 234 10.11 -6.17 -9.17
N VAL A 235 10.25 -4.84 -9.14
CA VAL A 235 10.37 -4.12 -7.87
C VAL A 235 9.12 -4.28 -7.01
N MET A 236 7.98 -4.61 -7.61
CA MET A 236 6.72 -4.93 -6.95
C MET A 236 6.62 -6.40 -6.56
N ASN A 237 7.72 -7.15 -6.44
CA ASN A 237 7.69 -8.40 -5.68
C ASN A 237 7.44 -8.12 -4.19
N SER A 238 6.61 -8.91 -3.53
CA SER A 238 6.24 -8.71 -2.12
C SER A 238 7.43 -8.69 -1.16
N CYS A 239 8.49 -9.45 -1.47
CA CYS A 239 9.76 -9.34 -0.78
C CYS A 239 10.87 -8.79 -1.69
N PRO A 240 11.68 -7.83 -1.19
CA PRO A 240 12.78 -7.28 -1.96
C PRO A 240 13.87 -8.33 -2.16
N SER A 241 14.51 -8.29 -3.33
CA SER A 241 15.71 -9.08 -3.58
C SER A 241 16.93 -8.40 -2.95
N LEU A 242 17.66 -9.13 -2.11
CA LEU A 242 18.89 -8.58 -1.50
C LEU A 242 20.05 -8.40 -2.49
N GLU A 243 19.91 -8.96 -3.69
CA GLU A 243 20.94 -8.95 -4.74
C GLU A 243 20.61 -7.97 -5.88
N ASP A 244 19.41 -7.40 -5.90
CA ASP A 244 18.98 -6.50 -6.96
C ASP A 244 19.41 -5.05 -6.69
N SER A 245 19.49 -4.29 -7.76
CA SER A 245 19.97 -2.92 -7.81
C SER A 245 18.93 -1.87 -7.41
N GLY A 246 17.68 -2.27 -7.13
CA GLY A 246 16.56 -1.35 -6.87
C GLY A 246 16.01 -0.64 -8.12
N ASN A 247 16.52 -0.98 -9.30
CA ASN A 247 16.06 -0.45 -10.58
C ASN A 247 14.82 -1.18 -11.09
N PHE A 248 14.03 -0.49 -11.91
CA PHE A 248 12.90 -1.09 -12.61
C PHE A 248 13.33 -2.16 -13.60
N THR A 249 12.59 -3.27 -13.61
CA THR A 249 12.69 -4.26 -14.68
C THR A 249 11.96 -3.77 -15.94
N SER A 250 12.07 -4.54 -17.04
CA SER A 250 11.28 -4.27 -18.25
C SER A 250 9.78 -4.38 -18.00
N GLY A 251 9.35 -5.26 -17.11
CA GLY A 251 7.95 -5.41 -16.69
C GLY A 251 7.45 -4.17 -15.95
N ASP A 252 8.23 -3.68 -14.98
CA ASP A 252 7.88 -2.47 -14.22
C ASP A 252 7.81 -1.24 -15.13
N THR A 253 8.77 -1.10 -16.04
CA THR A 253 8.81 -0.02 -17.03
C THR A 253 7.60 -0.06 -17.95
N ALA A 254 7.24 -1.24 -18.45
CA ALA A 254 6.05 -1.42 -19.28
C ALA A 254 4.77 -1.06 -18.52
N ALA A 255 4.66 -1.49 -17.26
CA ALA A 255 3.50 -1.19 -16.41
C ALA A 255 3.33 0.31 -16.19
N LEU A 256 4.39 0.98 -15.75
CA LEU A 256 4.39 2.43 -15.49
C LEU A 256 4.17 3.25 -16.76
N THR A 257 4.75 2.83 -17.90
CA THR A 257 4.53 3.49 -19.20
C THR A 257 3.09 3.32 -19.67
N TYR A 258 2.48 2.15 -19.47
CA TYR A 258 1.09 1.92 -19.84
C TYR A 258 0.15 2.82 -19.03
N LEU A 259 0.37 2.94 -17.72
CA LEU A 259 -0.48 3.74 -16.84
C LEU A 259 -0.25 5.25 -16.96
N TYR A 260 1.00 5.66 -17.13
CA TYR A 260 1.43 7.04 -16.92
C TYR A 260 2.31 7.60 -18.05
N GLY A 261 2.43 6.90 -19.17
CA GLY A 261 3.09 7.40 -20.38
C GLY A 261 2.30 8.52 -21.07
N TRP A 262 2.87 9.01 -22.17
CA TRP A 262 2.29 10.02 -23.06
C TRP A 262 1.58 9.41 -24.26
#